data_AF-A0A2K5VID5-F1
#
_entry.id   AF-A0A2K5VID5-F1
#
_cell.length_a   1.000
_cell.length_b   1.000
_cell.length_c   1.000
_cell.angle_alpha   90.00
_cell.angle_beta   90.00
_cell.angle_gamma   90.00
#
_symmetry.space_group_name_H-M   'P 1'
#
loop_
_entity.id
_entity.type
_entity.pdbx_description
1 polymer ?
#
loop_
_entity_poly.entity_id
_entity_poly.type
_entity_poly.pdbx_seq_one_letter_code
_entity_poly.pdbx_strand_id
1 'polypeptide(L)'
;MGGQILKRDVIMDHHVSTIRPRRIQNQNVIHRLERRRISSGKTSLEIYEYQGCQAAEDLLQGYEGEILSNGNDQRSVNIRGRLFERFFVLLHITNVAANGEHLNRECSLFTDDCRCVIVGSAAYLPDEPHPPFFEVYRNSESVTPNPRSPLEDYSLHIIDLHTGRLCDTRTFKCDKVVLSHNQGLYLYKNILAILSVQQQTIHVFQVTPEGTFIDVRTIGRFCYEDDLLTVSAVFPEVQRDSQTGMANPFRDPFINSLKHRLLVYLWRRAEQDGSAMAKRRFFQYFDQLRQLRMWKMQLLDENHLFIKYTSEDVVTLRVTDPSQASFFVVYNMVTTEVIAVFENTSDELLELFENFCDLFRNATLHSEVQFPCSASSNNFARQIQRRFKDTIINAKYGGHTEAVRRLLGQLPISAQSYSGSPYLDLSLFSYDDKWVSVMERPKTCGDHPIRFYARDSGLLKFEIQAGLLGRPINHTVRRLVAFTFHPFEPFAISVQRTNAEYVVNFHMRHCCT
;
A
#
# COMPACT_ATOMS: atom_id res chain seq x y z
N MET A 1 -17.27 -48.42 -47.27
CA MET A 1 -16.41 -49.39 -46.54
C MET A 1 -15.01 -48.80 -46.56
N GLY A 2 -14.49 -48.13 -45.53
CA GLY A 2 -14.63 -48.39 -44.10
C GLY A 2 -13.48 -49.30 -43.64
N GLY A 3 -12.25 -48.77 -43.59
CA GLY A 3 -11.06 -49.45 -43.09
C GLY A 3 -10.49 -48.68 -41.91
N GLN A 4 -10.70 -49.21 -40.70
CA GLN A 4 -10.27 -48.68 -39.41
C GLN A 4 -8.76 -48.80 -39.23
N ILE A 5 -8.11 -47.76 -38.70
CA ILE A 5 -6.81 -47.86 -38.02
C ILE A 5 -7.04 -47.48 -36.56
N LEU A 6 -6.67 -48.41 -35.68
CA LEU A 6 -6.90 -48.40 -34.25
C LEU A 6 -6.25 -47.19 -33.55
N LYS A 7 -7.09 -46.40 -32.86
CA LYS A 7 -6.70 -45.66 -31.66
C LYS A 7 -6.37 -46.67 -30.55
N ARG A 8 -5.16 -46.61 -30.01
CA ARG A 8 -4.86 -47.17 -28.68
C ARG A 8 -4.87 -46.01 -27.69
N ASP A 9 -5.94 -45.96 -26.91
CA ASP A 9 -6.00 -45.20 -25.67
C ASP A 9 -5.06 -45.86 -24.65
N VAL A 10 -4.12 -45.10 -24.10
CA VAL A 10 -3.48 -45.44 -22.83
C VAL A 10 -3.99 -44.43 -21.81
N ILE A 11 -4.92 -44.92 -21.00
CA ILE A 11 -5.41 -44.30 -19.78
C ILE A 11 -4.23 -44.28 -18.80
N MET A 12 -3.85 -43.11 -18.29
CA MET A 12 -3.11 -43.00 -17.04
C MET A 12 -3.86 -42.06 -16.11
N ASP A 13 -4.40 -42.68 -15.08
CA ASP A 13 -5.31 -42.11 -14.10
C ASP A 13 -4.67 -41.02 -13.26
N HIS A 14 -5.49 -40.00 -13.06
CA HIS A 14 -5.34 -38.88 -12.16
C HIS A 14 -5.30 -39.34 -10.71
N HIS A 15 -4.38 -38.81 -9.89
CA HIS A 15 -4.64 -38.54 -8.47
C HIS A 15 -3.58 -37.58 -7.89
N VAL A 16 -3.98 -36.31 -7.74
CA VAL A 16 -3.16 -35.22 -7.20
C VAL A 16 -3.75 -34.84 -5.84
N SER A 17 -2.95 -34.91 -4.77
CA SER A 17 -3.41 -34.54 -3.42
C SER A 17 -2.35 -33.79 -2.63
N THR A 18 -2.78 -32.71 -1.97
CA THR A 18 -2.00 -31.74 -1.18
C THR A 18 -2.65 -31.63 0.19
N ILE A 19 -1.87 -31.29 1.21
CA ILE A 19 -2.29 -31.12 2.61
C ILE A 19 -1.49 -29.88 3.12
N ARG A 20 -2.01 -28.88 3.89
CA ARG A 20 -2.08 -28.50 5.35
C ARG A 20 -0.82 -28.37 6.25
N PRO A 21 -0.06 -27.26 6.22
CA PRO A 21 0.94 -26.97 7.27
C PRO A 21 0.29 -26.55 8.59
N ARG A 22 1.05 -26.69 9.70
CA ARG A 22 0.64 -26.31 11.07
C ARG A 22 0.55 -24.79 11.22
N ARG A 23 -0.34 -24.39 12.13
CA ARG A 23 -0.69 -23.00 12.51
C ARG A 23 0.52 -22.08 12.57
N ILE A 24 0.56 -21.15 11.63
CA ILE A 24 1.16 -19.85 11.84
C ILE A 24 -0.01 -18.91 12.02
N GLN A 25 0.01 -18.04 13.01
CA GLN A 25 -0.87 -16.89 13.04
C GLN A 25 -0.02 -15.71 12.63
N ASN A 26 -0.49 -14.95 11.63
CA ASN A 26 -0.18 -13.55 11.35
C ASN A 26 0.64 -13.32 10.05
N GLN A 27 0.07 -12.48 9.18
CA GLN A 27 0.72 -11.87 8.02
C GLN A 27 1.63 -10.74 8.48
N ASN A 28 2.86 -10.68 7.93
CA ASN A 28 3.70 -9.51 7.60
C ASN A 28 4.79 -10.03 6.65
N VAL A 29 4.66 -9.81 5.35
CA VAL A 29 5.54 -10.35 4.31
C VAL A 29 5.54 -9.36 3.14
N ILE A 30 6.61 -8.86 2.53
CA ILE A 30 8.07 -8.87 2.67
C ILE A 30 8.48 -7.68 1.76
N HIS A 31 9.49 -6.89 2.12
CA HIS A 31 10.30 -6.23 1.10
C HIS A 31 11.76 -6.34 1.52
N ARG A 32 12.58 -6.86 0.61
CA ARG A 32 14.04 -7.03 0.67
C ARG A 32 14.53 -8.28 1.41
N LEU A 33 14.21 -9.41 0.79
CA LEU A 33 14.91 -10.70 0.95
C LEU A 33 16.44 -10.66 0.65
N GLU A 34 17.04 -9.48 0.39
CA GLU A 34 18.50 -9.28 0.46
C GLU A 34 19.02 -9.51 1.89
N ARG A 35 18.23 -9.12 2.89
CA ARG A 35 18.46 -9.36 4.32
C ARG A 35 17.13 -9.20 5.09
N ARG A 36 16.49 -10.34 5.41
CA ARG A 36 15.68 -10.55 6.64
C ARG A 36 14.28 -9.91 6.71
N ARG A 37 13.29 -10.65 7.27
CA ARG A 37 12.28 -10.24 8.30
C ARG A 37 10.84 -10.78 8.11
N ILE A 38 10.25 -11.25 9.21
CA ILE A 38 8.84 -11.66 9.41
C ILE A 38 8.43 -11.13 10.79
N SER A 39 7.25 -10.54 10.96
CA SER A 39 6.75 -10.03 12.25
C SER A 39 5.84 -11.04 12.95
N SER A 40 5.97 -11.19 14.28
CA SER A 40 4.94 -11.81 15.12
C SER A 40 4.79 -11.08 16.46
N GLY A 41 3.53 -10.96 16.88
CA GLY A 41 3.04 -10.18 18.02
C GLY A 41 2.13 -9.03 17.57
N LYS A 42 0.98 -8.84 18.22
CA LYS A 42 0.23 -7.57 18.09
C LYS A 42 1.03 -6.38 18.66
N THR A 43 2.11 -6.64 19.37
CA THR A 43 2.87 -5.66 20.14
C THR A 43 4.37 -5.67 19.82
N SER A 44 4.90 -6.71 19.20
CA SER A 44 6.34 -6.86 18.93
C SER A 44 6.65 -7.06 17.45
N LEU A 45 7.84 -6.61 17.05
CA LEU A 45 8.45 -6.90 15.78
C LEU A 45 9.54 -7.97 15.97
N GLU A 46 9.51 -9.00 15.12
CA GLU A 46 10.56 -10.03 15.08
C GLU A 46 11.45 -9.83 13.85
N ILE A 47 12.75 -10.07 14.01
CA ILE A 47 13.76 -9.78 12.98
C ILE A 47 14.57 -11.06 12.73
N TYR A 48 14.58 -11.58 11.50
CA TYR A 48 15.05 -12.94 11.16
C TYR A 48 16.07 -12.99 10.03
N GLU A 49 17.21 -13.71 10.13
CA GLU A 49 18.14 -13.98 9.02
C GLU A 49 17.45 -14.71 7.94
N TYR A 50 17.50 -14.23 6.71
CA TYR A 50 17.32 -15.15 5.62
C TYR A 50 18.67 -15.81 5.31
N GLN A 51 18.74 -17.14 5.47
CA GLN A 51 19.96 -17.95 5.31
C GLN A 51 20.23 -18.40 3.87
N GLY A 52 19.45 -17.90 2.90
CA GLY A 52 19.57 -18.26 1.48
C GLY A 52 18.66 -19.41 1.06
N CYS A 53 18.40 -19.50 -0.25
CA CYS A 53 17.40 -20.43 -0.79
C CYS A 53 17.83 -21.90 -0.67
N GLN A 54 19.13 -22.16 -0.51
CA GLN A 54 19.70 -23.50 -0.38
C GLN A 54 19.78 -24.00 1.07
N ALA A 55 19.38 -23.17 2.07
CA ALA A 55 19.57 -23.47 3.49
C ALA A 55 18.86 -24.74 4.00
N ALA A 56 17.88 -25.24 3.25
CA ALA A 56 17.14 -26.46 3.57
C ALA A 56 17.42 -27.63 2.60
N GLU A 57 18.37 -27.51 1.66
CA GLU A 57 18.61 -28.52 0.63
C GLU A 57 19.06 -29.87 1.25
N ASP A 58 19.80 -29.82 2.35
CA ASP A 58 20.19 -31.00 3.14
C ASP A 58 18.98 -31.80 3.67
N LEU A 59 17.89 -31.11 4.02
CA LEU A 59 16.65 -31.73 4.47
C LEU A 59 15.85 -32.35 3.32
N LEU A 60 16.06 -31.86 2.10
CA LEU A 60 15.34 -32.30 0.90
C LEU A 60 16.11 -33.36 0.11
N GLN A 61 17.35 -33.68 0.48
CA GLN A 61 18.15 -34.68 -0.21
C GLN A 61 17.45 -36.05 -0.24
N GLY A 62 17.34 -36.64 -1.44
CA GLY A 62 16.63 -37.91 -1.65
C GLY A 62 15.11 -37.81 -1.43
N TYR A 63 14.54 -36.61 -1.54
CA TYR A 63 13.10 -36.42 -1.72
C TYR A 63 12.81 -36.29 -3.22
N GLU A 64 12.11 -37.28 -3.77
CA GLU A 64 11.64 -37.21 -5.15
C GLU A 64 10.23 -36.61 -5.18
N GLY A 65 10.08 -35.44 -5.80
CA GLY A 65 8.78 -34.81 -6.03
C GLY A 65 8.82 -33.28 -5.99
N GLU A 66 7.86 -32.65 -6.67
CA GLU A 66 7.75 -31.19 -6.76
C GLU A 66 7.18 -30.54 -5.48
N ILE A 67 6.50 -31.33 -4.64
CA ILE A 67 5.82 -30.85 -3.44
C ILE A 67 6.08 -31.80 -2.27
N LEU A 68 6.44 -31.26 -1.11
CA LEU A 68 6.48 -31.98 0.16
C LEU A 68 5.06 -32.34 0.62
N SER A 69 4.61 -33.57 0.33
CA SER A 69 3.27 -34.04 0.65
C SER A 69 3.02 -34.02 2.16
N ASN A 70 1.79 -33.70 2.62
CA ASN A 70 1.43 -33.89 4.03
C ASN A 70 0.68 -35.17 4.31
N GLY A 71 1.12 -36.22 3.62
CA GLY A 71 1.07 -37.53 4.24
C GLY A 71 1.64 -37.46 5.67
N ASN A 72 1.09 -38.30 6.54
CA ASN A 72 1.59 -38.50 7.89
C ASN A 72 2.94 -39.24 7.90
N ASP A 73 3.69 -39.24 6.80
CA ASP A 73 5.06 -39.73 6.79
C ASP A 73 5.85 -38.88 7.79
N GLN A 74 6.42 -39.57 8.77
CA GLN A 74 7.23 -39.00 9.83
C GLN A 74 8.38 -38.16 9.24
N ARG A 75 8.92 -38.54 8.08
CA ARG A 75 9.97 -37.80 7.37
C ARG A 75 9.46 -36.42 6.91
N SER A 76 8.32 -36.37 6.21
CA SER A 76 7.74 -35.11 5.71
C SER A 76 7.30 -34.18 6.83
N VAL A 77 6.79 -34.71 7.94
CA VAL A 77 6.44 -33.92 9.14
C VAL A 77 7.69 -33.30 9.76
N ASN A 78 8.78 -34.07 9.87
CA ASN A 78 10.04 -33.58 10.42
C ASN A 78 10.66 -32.48 9.55
N ILE A 79 10.73 -32.68 8.23
CA ILE A 79 11.22 -31.67 7.28
C ILE A 79 10.41 -30.37 7.46
N ARG A 80 9.08 -30.43 7.37
CA ARG A 80 8.21 -29.25 7.54
C ARG A 80 8.41 -28.53 8.88
N GLY A 81 8.67 -29.28 9.96
CA GLY A 81 8.92 -28.71 11.28
C GLY A 81 10.20 -27.87 11.35
N ARG A 82 11.17 -28.14 10.47
CA ARG A 82 12.50 -27.52 10.50
C ARG A 82 12.74 -26.49 9.40
N LEU A 83 11.91 -26.46 8.34
CA LEU A 83 12.10 -25.55 7.19
C LEU A 83 12.20 -24.08 7.62
N PHE A 84 11.32 -23.63 8.51
CA PHE A 84 11.34 -22.23 8.94
C PHE A 84 12.66 -21.87 9.62
N GLU A 85 13.11 -22.68 10.58
CA GLU A 85 14.37 -22.45 11.32
C GLU A 85 15.60 -22.57 10.43
N ARG A 86 15.52 -23.32 9.32
CA ARG A 86 16.58 -23.38 8.31
C ARG A 86 16.67 -22.09 7.51
N PHE A 87 15.55 -21.59 6.99
CA PHE A 87 15.55 -20.36 6.21
C PHE A 87 15.70 -19.11 7.07
N PHE A 88 15.19 -19.14 8.30
CA PHE A 88 14.99 -17.98 9.14
C PHE A 88 15.62 -18.11 10.54
N VAL A 89 16.66 -17.33 10.81
CA VAL A 89 17.33 -17.29 12.13
C VAL A 89 16.96 -16.02 12.89
N LEU A 90 16.22 -16.13 14.00
CA LEU A 90 15.85 -14.98 14.81
C LEU A 90 17.08 -14.22 15.35
N LEU A 91 17.15 -12.91 15.12
CA LEU A 91 18.13 -12.01 15.75
C LEU A 91 17.56 -11.31 16.97
N HIS A 92 16.42 -10.66 16.77
CA HIS A 92 15.90 -9.66 17.68
C HIS A 92 14.39 -9.76 17.74
N ILE A 93 13.89 -9.50 18.95
CA ILE A 93 12.49 -9.25 19.21
C ILE A 93 12.43 -7.86 19.83
N THR A 94 11.85 -6.91 19.10
CA THR A 94 11.66 -5.53 19.57
C THR A 94 10.23 -5.40 20.06
N ASN A 95 10.02 -5.08 21.34
CA ASN A 95 8.69 -4.70 21.80
C ASN A 95 8.39 -3.26 21.37
N VAL A 96 7.30 -3.06 20.62
CA VAL A 96 7.01 -1.78 19.95
C VAL A 96 5.75 -1.15 20.52
N ALA A 97 4.64 -1.88 20.50
CA ALA A 97 3.35 -1.37 20.96
C ALA A 97 3.23 -1.65 22.46
N ALA A 98 3.33 -0.59 23.27
CA ALA A 98 3.03 -0.61 24.69
C ALA A 98 1.57 -0.20 24.93
N ASN A 99 1.02 -0.48 26.11
CA ASN A 99 -0.23 0.12 26.60
C ASN A 99 -1.50 -0.12 25.77
N GLY A 100 -1.71 -1.34 25.28
CA GLY A 100 -2.96 -1.71 24.59
C GLY A 100 -3.00 -1.32 23.11
N GLU A 101 -1.93 -0.72 22.58
CA GLU A 101 -1.74 -0.51 21.14
C GLU A 101 -1.60 -1.85 20.40
N HIS A 102 -1.98 -1.83 19.13
CA HIS A 102 -1.86 -2.95 18.20
C HIS A 102 -1.12 -2.51 16.94
N LEU A 103 -0.01 -3.19 16.64
CA LEU A 103 0.72 -3.03 15.38
C LEU A 103 -0.20 -3.38 14.19
N ASN A 104 -0.21 -2.50 13.21
CA ASN A 104 -0.85 -2.75 11.93
C ASN A 104 0.08 -3.58 11.05
N ARG A 105 -0.41 -4.75 10.64
CA ARG A 105 0.33 -5.73 9.84
C ARG A 105 0.63 -5.28 8.41
N GLU A 106 -0.21 -4.40 7.90
CA GLU A 106 -0.10 -3.91 6.52
C GLU A 106 0.63 -2.57 6.46
N CYS A 107 1.31 -2.18 7.55
CA CYS A 107 2.01 -0.91 7.69
C CYS A 107 3.49 -1.13 7.98
N SER A 108 4.30 -1.02 6.93
CA SER A 108 5.75 -1.12 7.00
C SER A 108 6.39 -0.33 5.87
N LEU A 109 7.29 0.58 6.22
CA LEU A 109 8.10 1.34 5.27
C LEU A 109 9.58 1.17 5.61
N PHE A 110 10.40 0.81 4.63
CA PHE A 110 11.83 0.60 4.81
C PHE A 110 12.62 1.79 4.26
N THR A 111 13.63 2.24 5.00
CA THR A 111 14.60 3.22 4.48
C THR A 111 15.40 2.61 3.33
N ASP A 112 15.92 3.45 2.42
CA ASP A 112 16.64 2.98 1.22
C ASP A 112 17.84 2.09 1.55
N ASP A 113 18.57 2.42 2.62
CA ASP A 113 19.72 1.67 3.13
C ASP A 113 19.35 0.36 3.85
N CYS A 114 18.06 0.01 3.94
CA CYS A 114 17.54 -1.16 4.66
C CYS A 114 17.87 -1.19 6.16
N ARG A 115 18.32 -0.07 6.74
CA ARG A 115 18.75 -0.01 8.13
C ARG A 115 17.58 0.11 9.08
N CYS A 116 16.60 0.93 8.73
CA CYS A 116 15.45 1.24 9.59
C CYS A 116 14.14 0.82 8.94
N VAL A 117 13.19 0.41 9.79
CA VAL A 117 11.81 0.16 9.40
C VAL A 117 10.90 1.08 10.21
N ILE A 118 9.92 1.66 9.54
CA ILE A 118 8.84 2.43 10.14
C ILE A 118 7.60 1.54 10.16
N VAL A 119 7.03 1.33 11.34
CA VAL A 119 5.80 0.56 11.54
C VAL A 119 4.77 1.42 12.26
N GLY A 120 3.49 1.20 11.95
CA GLY A 120 2.38 1.89 12.60
C GLY A 120 1.65 1.00 13.60
N SER A 121 1.31 1.54 14.76
CA SER A 121 0.37 0.96 15.73
C SER A 121 -0.88 1.84 15.84
N ALA A 122 -1.96 1.25 16.35
CA ALA A 122 -3.18 1.96 16.70
C ALA A 122 -3.72 1.46 18.05
N ALA A 123 -4.22 2.37 18.87
CA ALA A 123 -5.01 2.07 20.06
C ALA A 123 -6.44 2.60 19.88
N TYR A 124 -7.42 1.78 20.25
CA TYR A 124 -8.81 2.21 20.31
C TYR A 124 -8.98 3.24 21.42
N LEU A 125 -9.75 4.28 21.12
CA LEU A 125 -10.18 5.24 22.12
C LEU A 125 -11.19 4.57 23.07
N PRO A 126 -11.14 4.87 24.38
CA PRO A 126 -12.15 4.39 25.32
C PRO A 126 -13.51 5.03 25.01
N ASP A 127 -14.59 4.26 25.20
CA ASP A 127 -15.95 4.78 25.05
C ASP A 127 -16.27 5.83 26.15
N GLU A 128 -15.68 5.68 27.34
CA GLU A 128 -15.76 6.67 28.43
C GLU A 128 -14.41 6.80 29.17
N PRO A 129 -13.93 8.03 29.46
CA PRO A 129 -14.48 9.31 29.00
C PRO A 129 -14.26 9.51 27.50
N HIS A 130 -15.25 10.11 26.84
CA HIS A 130 -15.10 10.51 25.44
C HIS A 130 -13.96 11.52 25.29
N PRO A 131 -13.20 11.49 24.18
CA PRO A 131 -12.15 12.45 23.93
C PRO A 131 -12.72 13.88 23.93
N PRO A 132 -12.01 14.86 24.50
CA PRO A 132 -12.45 16.25 24.51
C PRO A 132 -12.74 16.76 23.09
N PHE A 133 -13.76 17.60 22.95
CA PHE A 133 -14.19 18.12 21.64
C PHE A 133 -13.04 18.73 20.82
N PHE A 134 -12.20 19.55 21.46
CA PHE A 134 -11.08 20.22 20.80
C PHE A 134 -9.86 19.32 20.54
N GLU A 135 -9.82 18.12 21.10
CA GLU A 135 -8.83 17.10 20.70
C GLU A 135 -9.24 16.39 19.41
N VAL A 136 -10.55 16.24 19.19
CA VAL A 136 -11.15 15.64 17.98
C VAL A 136 -11.18 16.63 16.82
N TYR A 137 -11.51 17.89 17.10
CA TYR A 137 -11.64 18.96 16.11
C TYR A 137 -10.57 20.02 16.30
N ARG A 138 -9.38 19.82 15.72
CA ARG A 138 -8.21 20.70 15.92
C ARG A 138 -8.09 21.81 14.91
N ASN A 139 -8.98 21.88 13.92
CA ASN A 139 -9.11 23.01 12.98
C ASN A 139 -10.47 22.98 12.27
N SER A 140 -10.83 24.06 11.60
CA SER A 140 -12.13 24.26 10.94
C SER A 140 -12.42 23.29 9.78
N GLU A 141 -11.41 22.57 9.26
CA GLU A 141 -11.57 21.56 8.22
C GLU A 141 -11.64 20.11 8.75
N SER A 142 -11.52 19.93 10.07
CA SER A 142 -11.59 18.61 10.70
C SER A 142 -12.89 17.89 10.27
N VAL A 143 -12.78 16.62 9.87
CA VAL A 143 -13.94 15.87 9.37
C VAL A 143 -14.82 15.40 10.51
N THR A 144 -16.09 15.13 10.18
CA THR A 144 -17.03 14.60 11.17
C THR A 144 -16.75 13.11 11.39
N PRO A 145 -16.44 12.67 12.62
CA PRO A 145 -16.23 11.25 12.91
C PRO A 145 -17.44 10.40 12.52
N ASN A 146 -17.18 9.17 12.11
CA ASN A 146 -18.20 8.21 11.69
C ASN A 146 -17.93 6.86 12.37
N PRO A 147 -18.94 6.16 12.92
CA PRO A 147 -18.76 4.79 13.42
C PRO A 147 -18.10 3.82 12.42
N ARG A 148 -18.27 4.03 11.11
CA ARG A 148 -17.59 3.22 10.07
C ARG A 148 -16.10 3.54 9.90
N SER A 149 -15.66 4.68 10.44
CA SER A 149 -14.28 5.16 10.41
C SER A 149 -13.93 5.72 11.80
N PRO A 150 -13.79 4.84 12.81
CA PRO A 150 -13.50 5.26 14.18
C PRO A 150 -12.15 5.97 14.25
N LEU A 151 -12.08 6.90 15.19
CA LEU A 151 -10.85 7.57 15.57
C LEU A 151 -10.06 6.68 16.53
N GLU A 152 -8.75 6.73 16.38
CA GLU A 152 -7.80 5.93 17.14
C GLU A 152 -6.60 6.81 17.48
N ASP A 153 -5.86 6.40 18.50
CA ASP A 153 -4.53 6.96 18.77
C ASP A 153 -3.53 6.15 17.94
N TYR A 154 -2.90 6.80 16.96
CA TYR A 154 -1.93 6.17 16.08
C TYR A 154 -0.51 6.49 16.54
N SER A 155 0.36 5.50 16.61
CA SER A 155 1.78 5.72 16.86
C SER A 155 2.61 5.18 15.69
N LEU A 156 3.55 5.97 15.19
CA LEU A 156 4.57 5.51 14.25
C LEU A 156 5.88 5.30 14.99
N HIS A 157 6.48 4.14 14.76
CA HIS A 157 7.69 3.71 15.41
C HIS A 157 8.77 3.45 14.37
N ILE A 158 9.97 3.93 14.63
CA ILE A 158 11.14 3.62 13.80
C ILE A 158 12.09 2.71 14.57
N ILE A 159 12.48 1.62 13.93
CA ILE A 159 13.27 0.54 14.55
C ILE A 159 14.53 0.34 13.71
N ASP A 160 15.69 0.39 14.36
CA ASP A 160 16.95 -0.02 13.74
C ASP A 160 16.98 -1.55 13.70
N LEU A 161 17.10 -2.07 12.50
CA LEU A 161 16.94 -3.48 12.25
C LEU A 161 18.22 -4.30 12.41
N HIS A 162 19.37 -3.64 12.52
CA HIS A 162 20.66 -4.30 12.80
C HIS A 162 20.84 -4.51 14.30
N THR A 163 20.31 -3.59 15.10
CA THR A 163 20.40 -3.65 16.57
C THR A 163 19.12 -4.17 17.22
N GLY A 164 17.99 -4.16 16.50
CA GLY A 164 16.67 -4.45 17.05
C GLY A 164 16.16 -3.38 18.01
N ARG A 165 16.72 -2.16 17.99
CA ARG A 165 16.36 -1.10 18.92
C ARG A 165 15.20 -0.27 18.36
N LEU A 166 14.18 -0.05 19.19
CA LEU A 166 13.18 1.00 18.94
C LEU A 166 13.88 2.37 19.12
N CYS A 167 14.03 3.13 18.03
CA CYS A 167 14.83 4.35 18.03
C CYS A 167 14.02 5.61 18.34
N ASP A 168 12.81 5.74 17.78
CA ASP A 168 11.95 6.90 18.02
C ASP A 168 10.47 6.54 17.82
N THR A 169 9.56 7.36 18.35
CA THR A 169 8.11 7.19 18.22
C THR A 169 7.40 8.54 18.08
N ARG A 170 6.42 8.64 17.18
CA ARG A 170 5.55 9.81 17.01
C ARG A 170 4.09 9.38 17.13
N THR A 171 3.33 10.09 17.96
CA THR A 171 1.93 9.73 18.28
C THR A 171 0.96 10.81 17.79
N PHE A 172 -0.13 10.36 17.17
CA PHE A 172 -1.24 11.14 16.65
C PHE A 172 -2.50 10.73 17.39
N LYS A 173 -2.92 11.57 18.35
CA LYS A 173 -4.10 11.28 19.17
C LYS A 173 -5.41 11.63 18.46
N CYS A 174 -6.48 10.89 18.73
CA CYS A 174 -7.83 11.16 18.23
C CYS A 174 -7.86 11.49 16.73
N ASP A 175 -7.16 10.69 15.95
CA ASP A 175 -6.93 10.96 14.53
C ASP A 175 -7.52 9.83 13.66
N LYS A 176 -7.41 9.99 12.34
CA LYS A 176 -7.59 8.97 11.34
C LYS A 176 -6.40 8.97 10.38
N VAL A 177 -5.46 8.05 10.63
CA VAL A 177 -4.34 7.75 9.73
C VAL A 177 -4.55 6.36 9.13
N VAL A 178 -4.62 6.26 7.80
CA VAL A 178 -4.87 4.97 7.12
C VAL A 178 -3.58 4.15 7.04
N LEU A 179 -3.28 3.40 8.09
CA LEU A 179 -2.07 2.57 8.14
C LEU A 179 -2.09 1.37 7.16
N SER A 180 -3.27 0.83 6.85
CA SER A 180 -3.41 -0.34 5.98
C SER A 180 -2.85 -0.09 4.58
N HIS A 181 -1.94 -0.96 4.16
CA HIS A 181 -1.21 -0.89 2.90
C HIS A 181 -0.53 0.46 2.69
N ASN A 182 0.05 1.02 3.76
CA ASN A 182 0.77 2.30 3.74
C ASN A 182 -0.03 3.45 3.07
N GLN A 183 -1.36 3.47 3.11
CA GLN A 183 -2.14 4.44 2.33
C GLN A 183 -2.09 5.87 2.88
N GLY A 184 -1.93 6.01 4.20
CA GLY A 184 -1.81 7.29 4.88
C GLY A 184 -0.37 7.75 5.08
N LEU A 185 0.62 6.93 4.71
CA LEU A 185 2.04 7.16 4.94
C LEU A 185 2.80 7.10 3.61
N TYR A 186 3.73 8.01 3.39
CA TYR A 186 4.58 7.96 2.21
C TYR A 186 6.02 8.29 2.56
N LEU A 187 6.95 7.37 2.27
CA LEU A 187 8.39 7.58 2.43
C LEU A 187 9.03 7.72 1.05
N TYR A 188 9.63 8.88 0.80
CA TYR A 188 10.46 9.15 -0.37
C TYR A 188 11.86 9.52 0.10
N LYS A 189 12.87 8.68 -0.21
CA LYS A 189 14.21 8.77 0.36
C LYS A 189 14.17 8.84 1.89
N ASN A 190 14.52 9.99 2.44
CA ASN A 190 14.49 10.29 3.86
C ASN A 190 13.33 11.21 4.29
N ILE A 191 12.39 11.54 3.39
CA ILE A 191 11.23 12.38 3.69
C ILE A 191 10.01 11.49 3.90
N LEU A 192 9.45 11.52 5.10
CA LEU A 192 8.22 10.83 5.47
C LEU A 192 7.07 11.82 5.55
N ALA A 193 6.02 11.60 4.77
CA ALA A 193 4.77 12.32 4.89
C ALA A 193 3.69 11.44 5.54
N ILE A 194 2.90 12.02 6.44
CA ILE A 194 1.76 11.38 7.12
C ILE A 194 0.50 12.23 6.91
N LEU A 195 -0.56 11.62 6.37
CA LEU A 195 -1.85 12.29 6.21
C LEU A 195 -2.74 12.01 7.42
N SER A 196 -2.97 13.05 8.22
CA SER A 196 -4.06 13.13 9.18
C SER A 196 -5.36 13.41 8.42
N VAL A 197 -6.15 12.37 8.17
CA VAL A 197 -7.45 12.51 7.52
C VAL A 197 -8.43 13.22 8.44
N GLN A 198 -8.37 12.95 9.76
CA GLN A 198 -9.28 13.59 10.71
C GLN A 198 -9.04 15.11 10.74
N GLN A 199 -7.78 15.53 10.83
CA GLN A 199 -7.41 16.94 10.99
C GLN A 199 -7.10 17.63 9.66
N GLN A 200 -7.30 16.98 8.51
CA GLN A 200 -7.01 17.54 7.19
C GLN A 200 -5.62 18.19 7.13
N THR A 201 -4.62 17.44 7.60
CA THR A 201 -3.25 17.95 7.80
C THR A 201 -2.25 16.91 7.33
N ILE A 202 -1.21 17.34 6.63
CA ILE A 202 -0.07 16.51 6.22
C ILE A 202 1.13 16.89 7.09
N HIS A 203 1.60 15.94 7.89
CA HIS A 203 2.80 16.08 8.69
C HIS A 203 4.00 15.55 7.90
N VAL A 204 5.05 16.37 7.78
CA VAL A 204 6.26 16.02 7.04
C VAL A 204 7.42 15.92 8.01
N PHE A 205 8.09 14.78 8.00
CA PHE A 205 9.24 14.46 8.81
C PHE A 205 10.43 14.15 7.92
N GLN A 206 11.62 14.44 8.43
CA GLN A 206 12.86 13.91 7.91
C GLN A 206 13.32 12.76 8.79
N VAL A 207 13.59 11.61 8.18
CA VAL A 207 14.11 10.41 8.83
C VAL A 207 15.63 10.47 8.81
N THR A 208 16.26 10.46 9.98
CA THR A 208 17.73 10.49 10.06
C THR A 208 18.34 9.10 9.87
N PRO A 209 19.61 8.99 9.47
CA PRO A 209 20.32 7.70 9.38
C PRO A 209 20.39 6.93 10.71
N GLU A 210 20.27 7.63 11.85
CA GLU A 210 20.24 7.05 13.19
C GLU A 210 18.84 6.53 13.58
N GLY A 211 17.84 6.74 12.72
CA GLY A 211 16.47 6.29 12.93
C GLY A 211 15.68 7.21 13.86
N THR A 212 15.75 8.53 13.67
CA THR A 212 14.91 9.49 14.41
C THR A 212 14.03 10.31 13.47
N PHE A 213 12.90 10.80 13.98
CA PHE A 213 11.99 11.66 13.23
C PHE A 213 12.26 13.13 13.54
N ILE A 214 12.67 13.91 12.55
CA ILE A 214 12.78 15.37 12.68
C ILE A 214 11.53 15.99 12.07
N ASP A 215 10.78 16.76 12.86
CA ASP A 215 9.65 17.56 12.38
C ASP A 215 10.15 18.62 11.38
N VAL A 216 9.69 18.54 10.13
CA VAL A 216 10.10 19.49 9.08
C VAL A 216 9.04 20.54 8.82
N ARG A 217 7.77 20.14 8.71
CA ARG A 217 6.63 21.06 8.53
C ARG A 217 5.30 20.35 8.68
N THR A 218 4.26 21.16 8.89
CA THR A 218 2.87 20.73 8.91
C THR A 218 2.09 21.53 7.86
N ILE A 219 1.39 20.84 6.96
CA ILE A 219 0.71 21.43 5.79
C ILE A 219 -0.79 21.20 5.92
N GLY A 220 -1.59 22.27 5.99
CA GLY A 220 -3.05 22.18 6.12
C GLY A 220 -3.64 23.52 6.49
N ARG A 221 -3.90 23.72 7.79
CA ARG A 221 -4.33 25.01 8.37
C ARG A 221 -3.45 26.17 7.90
N PHE A 222 -2.14 25.97 8.01
CA PHE A 222 -1.11 26.87 7.51
C PHE A 222 -0.21 26.17 6.49
N CYS A 223 0.50 26.98 5.70
CA CYS A 223 1.47 26.50 4.71
C CYS A 223 2.89 26.98 5.02
N TYR A 224 3.03 28.12 5.68
CA TYR A 224 4.31 28.61 6.22
C TYR A 224 4.32 28.53 7.75
N GLU A 225 5.52 28.42 8.33
CA GLU A 225 5.71 28.31 9.78
C GLU A 225 5.35 29.61 10.53
N ASP A 226 5.51 30.76 9.88
CA ASP A 226 5.23 32.09 10.40
C ASP A 226 3.81 32.62 10.08
N ASP A 227 2.99 31.83 9.37
CA ASP A 227 1.59 32.18 9.07
C ASP A 227 0.82 32.48 10.36
N LEU A 228 1.03 31.70 11.43
CA LEU A 228 0.35 31.89 12.71
C LEU A 228 0.68 33.25 13.34
N LEU A 229 1.93 33.70 13.21
CA LEU A 229 2.37 34.99 13.72
C LEU A 229 1.65 36.13 12.98
N THR A 230 1.57 36.03 11.66
CA THR A 230 0.88 37.01 10.81
C THR A 230 -0.62 37.07 11.09
N VAL A 231 -1.27 35.90 11.20
CA VAL A 231 -2.70 35.83 11.52
C VAL A 231 -2.99 36.39 12.91
N SER A 232 -2.15 36.07 13.90
CA SER A 232 -2.31 36.58 15.27
C SER A 232 -2.17 38.11 15.36
N ALA A 233 -1.37 38.72 14.49
CA ALA A 233 -1.24 40.18 14.43
C ALA A 233 -2.48 40.87 13.85
N VAL A 234 -3.21 40.21 12.93
CA VAL A 234 -4.41 40.75 12.27
C VAL A 234 -5.70 40.42 13.04
N PHE A 235 -5.74 39.26 13.70
CA PHE A 235 -6.90 38.76 14.45
C PHE A 235 -6.56 38.67 15.95
N PRO A 236 -6.85 39.71 16.75
CA PRO A 236 -6.54 39.75 18.18
C PRO A 236 -7.22 38.65 19.02
N GLU A 237 -8.29 38.05 18.48
CA GLU A 237 -8.97 36.90 19.08
C GLU A 237 -8.09 35.65 19.02
N VAL A 238 -7.42 35.41 17.89
CA VAL A 238 -6.45 34.30 17.73
C VAL A 238 -5.25 34.49 18.67
N GLN A 239 -4.81 35.73 18.87
CA GLN A 239 -3.72 36.06 19.79
C GLN A 239 -4.12 35.84 21.26
N ARG A 240 -5.32 36.27 21.67
CA ARG A 240 -5.85 36.06 23.04
C ARG A 240 -6.07 34.58 23.35
N ASP A 241 -6.64 33.84 22.42
CA ASP A 241 -6.85 32.39 22.55
C ASP A 241 -5.49 31.65 22.66
N SER A 242 -4.50 32.05 21.86
CA SER A 242 -3.14 31.49 21.94
C SER A 242 -2.42 31.79 23.27
N GLN A 243 -2.61 32.99 23.83
CA GLN A 243 -1.99 33.40 25.11
C GLN A 243 -2.66 32.78 26.35
N THR A 244 -3.96 32.48 26.26
CA THR A 244 -4.74 31.85 27.35
C THR A 244 -4.65 30.32 27.34
N GLY A 245 -3.94 29.73 26.37
CA GLY A 245 -3.91 28.28 26.16
C GLY A 245 -5.23 27.72 25.62
N MET A 246 -6.20 28.58 25.27
CA MET A 246 -7.48 28.24 24.66
C MET A 246 -7.49 28.54 23.17
N ALA A 247 -6.37 28.30 22.46
CA ALA A 247 -6.33 28.38 21.01
C ALA A 247 -7.48 27.52 20.45
N ASN A 248 -8.47 28.14 19.81
CA ASN A 248 -9.60 27.43 19.18
C ASN A 248 -9.52 27.46 17.65
N PRO A 249 -8.52 26.82 17.01
CA PRO A 249 -8.41 26.74 15.54
C PRO A 249 -9.68 26.25 14.83
N PHE A 250 -10.53 25.49 15.53
CA PHE A 250 -11.80 25.03 15.00
C PHE A 250 -12.74 26.17 14.58
N ARG A 251 -12.64 27.32 15.26
CA ARG A 251 -13.48 28.50 15.04
C ARG A 251 -12.82 29.56 14.17
N ASP A 252 -11.72 29.23 13.50
CA ASP A 252 -11.06 30.17 12.60
C ASP A 252 -12.07 30.71 11.56
N PRO A 253 -12.18 32.04 11.39
CA PRO A 253 -13.13 32.64 10.46
C PRO A 253 -12.67 32.52 9.00
N PHE A 254 -11.43 32.12 8.77
CA PHE A 254 -10.81 32.03 7.45
C PHE A 254 -10.74 30.58 6.94
N ILE A 255 -10.61 30.45 5.63
CA ILE A 255 -10.34 29.15 4.98
C ILE A 255 -8.87 28.80 5.21
N ASN A 256 -8.57 27.55 5.56
CA ASN A 256 -7.20 27.09 5.76
C ASN A 256 -6.30 27.39 4.54
N SER A 257 -5.03 27.70 4.77
CA SER A 257 -4.10 28.15 3.73
C SER A 257 -4.00 27.19 2.54
N LEU A 258 -3.91 25.87 2.79
CA LEU A 258 -3.81 24.89 1.70
C LEU A 258 -5.08 24.88 0.83
N LYS A 259 -6.26 24.89 1.48
CA LYS A 259 -7.54 24.93 0.79
C LYS A 259 -7.73 26.24 0.03
N HIS A 260 -7.37 27.36 0.64
CA HIS A 260 -7.42 28.67 0.00
C HIS A 260 -6.55 28.70 -1.26
N ARG A 261 -5.31 28.18 -1.20
CA ARG A 261 -4.42 28.08 -2.37
C ARG A 261 -5.00 27.24 -3.50
N LEU A 262 -5.66 26.13 -3.17
CA LEU A 262 -6.40 25.33 -4.15
C LEU A 262 -7.53 26.15 -4.82
N LEU A 263 -8.35 26.83 -4.03
CA LEU A 263 -9.46 27.64 -4.56
C LEU A 263 -8.94 28.80 -5.43
N VAL A 264 -7.87 29.47 -5.01
CA VAL A 264 -7.21 30.54 -5.77
C VAL A 264 -6.63 30.01 -7.08
N TYR A 265 -6.02 28.83 -7.08
CA TYR A 265 -5.52 28.21 -8.31
C TYR A 265 -6.68 27.96 -9.30
N LEU A 266 -7.78 27.37 -8.84
CA LEU A 266 -8.95 27.10 -9.67
C LEU A 266 -9.60 28.39 -10.19
N TRP A 267 -9.67 29.44 -9.36
CA TRP A 267 -10.12 30.76 -9.78
C TRP A 267 -9.21 31.34 -10.88
N ARG A 268 -7.89 31.37 -10.65
CA ARG A 268 -6.92 31.90 -11.62
C ARG A 268 -6.98 31.16 -12.94
N ARG A 269 -7.18 29.83 -12.92
CA ARG A 269 -7.39 29.02 -14.12
C ARG A 269 -8.67 29.43 -14.86
N ALA A 270 -9.78 29.62 -14.16
CA ALA A 270 -11.04 30.10 -14.75
C ALA A 270 -10.93 31.54 -15.28
N GLU A 271 -10.08 32.37 -14.67
CA GLU A 271 -9.78 33.72 -15.12
C GLU A 271 -8.91 33.75 -16.37
N GLN A 272 -7.89 32.90 -16.44
CA GLN A 272 -7.00 32.73 -17.60
C GLN A 272 -7.73 32.17 -18.83
N ASP A 273 -8.71 31.29 -18.64
CA ASP A 273 -9.59 30.81 -19.72
C ASP A 273 -10.38 31.96 -20.39
N GLY A 274 -10.56 33.08 -19.69
CA GLY A 274 -11.21 34.28 -20.21
C GLY A 274 -12.72 34.15 -20.45
N SER A 275 -13.28 32.93 -20.39
CA SER A 275 -14.70 32.66 -20.58
C SER A 275 -15.53 33.07 -19.37
N ALA A 276 -16.60 33.84 -19.61
CA ALA A 276 -17.61 34.12 -18.58
C ALA A 276 -18.24 32.82 -18.03
N MET A 277 -18.29 31.76 -18.83
CA MET A 277 -18.82 30.46 -18.41
C MET A 277 -17.92 29.78 -17.39
N ALA A 278 -16.59 29.84 -17.55
CA ALA A 278 -15.64 29.24 -16.62
C ALA A 278 -15.73 29.91 -15.24
N LYS A 279 -15.79 31.24 -15.19
CA LYS A 279 -15.98 32.01 -13.95
C LYS A 279 -17.32 31.67 -13.29
N ARG A 280 -18.42 31.62 -14.04
CA ARG A 280 -19.74 31.23 -13.51
C ARG A 280 -19.73 29.81 -12.96
N ARG A 281 -19.06 28.87 -13.64
CA ARG A 281 -18.93 27.47 -13.20
C ARG A 281 -18.16 27.37 -11.89
N PHE A 282 -17.06 28.13 -11.75
CA PHE A 282 -16.33 28.21 -10.48
C PHE A 282 -17.24 28.66 -9.32
N PHE A 283 -18.00 29.75 -9.50
CA PHE A 283 -18.93 30.21 -8.47
C PHE A 283 -20.09 29.25 -8.21
N GLN A 284 -20.61 28.60 -9.26
CA GLN A 284 -21.66 27.58 -9.14
C GLN A 284 -21.23 26.41 -8.26
N TYR A 285 -19.96 25.99 -8.35
CA TYR A 285 -19.42 24.86 -7.60
C TYR A 285 -18.56 25.27 -6.40
N PHE A 286 -18.51 26.56 -6.05
CA PHE A 286 -17.61 27.09 -5.02
C PHE A 286 -17.78 26.38 -3.66
N ASP A 287 -19.02 26.22 -3.20
CA ASP A 287 -19.31 25.56 -1.93
C ASP A 287 -18.88 24.09 -1.93
N GLN A 288 -19.06 23.39 -3.05
CA GLN A 288 -18.63 22.01 -3.21
C GLN A 288 -17.10 21.90 -3.18
N LEU A 289 -16.40 22.80 -3.90
CA LEU A 289 -14.93 22.86 -3.91
C LEU A 289 -14.37 23.18 -2.52
N ARG A 290 -15.02 24.07 -1.78
CA ARG A 290 -14.67 24.44 -0.40
C ARG A 290 -14.87 23.27 0.57
N GLN A 291 -15.88 22.43 0.35
CA GLN A 291 -16.18 21.25 1.18
C GLN A 291 -15.29 20.03 0.87
N LEU A 292 -14.46 20.07 -0.18
CA LEU A 292 -13.55 18.97 -0.49
C LEU A 292 -12.57 18.70 0.66
N ARG A 293 -12.33 17.41 0.92
CA ARG A 293 -11.42 16.89 1.94
C ARG A 293 -10.33 16.03 1.30
N MET A 294 -9.10 16.15 1.81
CA MET A 294 -7.98 15.27 1.52
C MET A 294 -8.34 13.84 1.93
N TRP A 295 -8.16 12.92 0.99
CA TRP A 295 -8.43 11.50 1.17
C TRP A 295 -7.15 10.66 1.16
N LYS A 296 -6.24 11.00 0.24
CA LYS A 296 -5.00 10.27 0.01
C LYS A 296 -3.91 11.22 -0.43
N MET A 297 -2.66 10.83 -0.24
CA MET A 297 -1.51 11.54 -0.75
C MET A 297 -0.38 10.60 -1.17
N GLN A 298 0.55 11.12 -1.94
CA GLN A 298 1.85 10.53 -2.22
C GLN A 298 2.90 11.63 -2.38
N LEU A 299 4.17 11.31 -2.15
CA LEU A 299 5.29 12.17 -2.57
C LEU A 299 5.70 11.76 -3.99
N LEU A 300 5.74 12.74 -4.90
CA LEU A 300 6.27 12.53 -6.25
C LEU A 300 7.80 12.65 -6.27
N ASP A 301 8.34 13.52 -5.42
CA ASP A 301 9.76 13.75 -5.20
C ASP A 301 9.96 14.38 -3.80
N GLU A 302 11.12 14.99 -3.53
CA GLU A 302 11.41 15.62 -2.24
C GLU A 302 10.54 16.84 -1.93
N ASN A 303 9.97 17.50 -2.94
CA ASN A 303 9.33 18.80 -2.83
C ASN A 303 7.82 18.76 -3.14
N HIS A 304 7.37 17.79 -3.94
CA HIS A 304 6.03 17.78 -4.50
C HIS A 304 5.14 16.70 -3.88
N LEU A 305 4.03 17.15 -3.30
CA LEU A 305 2.92 16.31 -2.88
C LEU A 305 1.91 16.16 -4.00
N PHE A 306 1.40 14.95 -4.16
CA PHE A 306 0.24 14.68 -5.00
C PHE A 306 -0.91 14.21 -4.13
N ILE A 307 -1.92 15.08 -3.99
CA ILE A 307 -2.99 15.00 -3.01
C ILE A 307 -4.31 14.75 -3.73
N LYS A 308 -5.08 13.78 -3.26
CA LYS A 308 -6.44 13.53 -3.75
C LYS A 308 -7.46 14.13 -2.82
N TYR A 309 -8.30 15.00 -3.37
CA TYR A 309 -9.45 15.62 -2.73
C TYR A 309 -10.75 14.98 -3.21
N THR A 310 -11.69 14.77 -2.29
CA THR A 310 -13.03 14.23 -2.57
C THR A 310 -14.03 14.77 -1.56
N SER A 311 -15.30 14.39 -1.64
CA SER A 311 -16.32 14.77 -0.67
C SER A 311 -16.06 14.14 0.72
N GLU A 312 -16.48 14.84 1.78
CA GLU A 312 -16.34 14.36 3.17
C GLU A 312 -17.00 12.99 3.38
N ASP A 313 -18.13 12.71 2.71
CA ASP A 313 -18.84 11.44 2.82
C ASP A 313 -18.03 10.24 2.30
N VAL A 314 -17.19 10.46 1.28
CA VAL A 314 -16.28 9.43 0.77
C VAL A 314 -15.09 9.28 1.71
N VAL A 315 -14.53 10.39 2.19
CA VAL A 315 -13.40 10.38 3.14
C VAL A 315 -13.75 9.67 4.44
N THR A 316 -14.95 9.90 4.95
CA THR A 316 -15.46 9.31 6.20
C THR A 316 -16.13 7.94 6.00
N LEU A 317 -16.08 7.37 4.79
CA LEU A 317 -16.68 6.07 4.43
C LEU A 317 -18.20 5.97 4.69
N ARG A 318 -18.91 7.11 4.67
CA ARG A 318 -20.39 7.15 4.67
C ARG A 318 -20.93 6.63 3.35
N VAL A 319 -20.25 7.00 2.25
CA VAL A 319 -20.53 6.54 0.89
C VAL A 319 -19.33 5.74 0.39
N THR A 320 -19.59 4.54 -0.12
CA THR A 320 -18.56 3.66 -0.70
C THR A 320 -18.45 3.81 -2.21
N ASP A 321 -19.32 4.60 -2.85
CA ASP A 321 -19.35 4.75 -4.30
C ASP A 321 -18.22 5.66 -4.80
N PRO A 322 -17.23 5.13 -5.55
CA PRO A 322 -16.14 5.91 -6.13
C PRO A 322 -16.57 6.77 -7.33
N SER A 323 -17.85 6.77 -7.73
CA SER A 323 -18.37 7.57 -8.83
C SER A 323 -18.35 9.09 -8.59
N GLN A 324 -18.10 9.51 -7.35
CA GLN A 324 -18.04 10.92 -6.95
C GLN A 324 -16.89 11.67 -7.64
N ALA A 325 -17.12 12.95 -7.92
CA ALA A 325 -16.11 13.84 -8.46
C ALA A 325 -14.95 13.96 -7.45
N SER A 326 -13.72 13.78 -7.94
CA SER A 326 -12.51 13.97 -7.13
C SER A 326 -11.47 14.72 -7.92
N PHE A 327 -10.59 15.40 -7.18
CA PHE A 327 -9.53 16.23 -7.73
C PHE A 327 -8.18 15.73 -7.27
N PHE A 328 -7.21 15.78 -8.16
CA PHE A 328 -5.82 15.51 -7.91
C PHE A 328 -5.05 16.81 -7.94
N VAL A 329 -4.27 17.10 -6.91
CA VAL A 329 -3.59 18.37 -6.70
C VAL A 329 -2.10 18.12 -6.55
N VAL A 330 -1.29 18.74 -7.40
CA VAL A 330 0.17 18.78 -7.26
C VAL A 330 0.52 20.04 -6.48
N TYR A 331 1.13 19.88 -5.30
CA TYR A 331 1.48 20.95 -4.40
C TYR A 331 2.98 20.93 -4.10
N ASN A 332 3.66 22.06 -4.32
CA ASN A 332 5.06 22.22 -3.94
C ASN A 332 5.13 22.67 -2.47
N MET A 333 5.74 21.84 -1.64
CA MET A 333 5.85 22.08 -0.21
C MET A 333 6.82 23.22 0.13
N VAL A 334 7.81 23.48 -0.73
CA VAL A 334 8.86 24.49 -0.52
C VAL A 334 8.36 25.88 -0.91
N THR A 335 7.82 26.04 -2.13
CA THR A 335 7.26 27.32 -2.59
C THR A 335 5.86 27.58 -2.05
N THR A 336 5.21 26.57 -1.49
CA THR A 336 3.81 26.56 -1.04
C THR A 336 2.81 26.78 -2.17
N GLU A 337 3.15 26.44 -3.41
CA GLU A 337 2.30 26.68 -4.57
C GLU A 337 1.55 25.42 -5.02
N VAL A 338 0.29 25.62 -5.44
CA VAL A 338 -0.44 24.61 -6.20
C VAL A 338 -0.01 24.73 -7.66
N ILE A 339 0.63 23.68 -8.18
CA ILE A 339 1.18 23.65 -9.54
C ILE A 339 0.09 23.22 -10.54
N ALA A 340 -0.63 22.15 -10.20
CA ALA A 340 -1.60 21.54 -11.10
C ALA A 340 -2.80 20.99 -10.34
N VAL A 341 -3.97 21.08 -10.96
CA VAL A 341 -5.21 20.45 -10.48
C VAL A 341 -5.89 19.72 -11.63
N PHE A 342 -6.14 18.43 -11.43
CA PHE A 342 -6.78 17.55 -12.40
C PHE A 342 -8.07 16.97 -11.82
N GLU A 343 -9.11 16.88 -12.64
CA GLU A 343 -10.30 16.10 -12.29
C GLU A 343 -10.02 14.60 -12.45
N ASN A 344 -10.79 13.75 -11.77
CA ASN A 344 -10.69 12.30 -11.93
C ASN A 344 -11.12 11.76 -13.30
N THR A 345 -11.54 12.64 -14.20
CA THR A 345 -11.85 12.35 -15.61
C THR A 345 -10.87 13.05 -16.56
N SER A 346 -9.72 13.52 -16.07
CA SER A 346 -8.72 14.22 -16.88
C SER A 346 -7.93 13.27 -17.78
N ASP A 347 -8.04 13.46 -19.10
CA ASP A 347 -7.23 12.75 -20.10
C ASP A 347 -5.74 13.10 -19.99
N GLU A 348 -5.42 14.36 -19.68
CA GLU A 348 -4.04 14.83 -19.49
C GLU A 348 -3.33 14.06 -18.36
N LEU A 349 -3.99 13.93 -17.19
CA LEU A 349 -3.41 13.15 -16.10
C LEU A 349 -3.30 11.67 -16.45
N LEU A 350 -4.23 11.12 -17.23
CA LEU A 350 -4.15 9.75 -17.70
C LEU A 350 -2.96 9.54 -18.63
N GLU A 351 -2.73 10.46 -19.57
CA GLU A 351 -1.57 10.43 -20.47
C GLU A 351 -0.25 10.49 -19.69
N LEU A 352 -0.14 11.41 -18.73
CA LEU A 352 1.01 11.48 -17.83
C LEU A 352 1.22 10.17 -17.07
N PHE A 353 0.15 9.57 -16.54
CA PHE A 353 0.24 8.32 -15.81
C PHE A 353 0.61 7.13 -16.70
N GLU A 354 0.07 7.04 -17.92
CA GLU A 354 0.38 5.97 -18.88
C GLU A 354 1.84 6.03 -19.36
N ASN A 355 2.37 7.24 -19.58
CA ASN A 355 3.72 7.46 -20.10
C ASN A 355 4.81 7.48 -19.02
N PHE A 356 4.48 7.90 -17.79
CA PHE A 356 5.44 8.08 -16.70
C PHE A 356 5.09 7.29 -15.43
N CYS A 357 4.41 6.14 -15.57
CA CYS A 357 3.93 5.31 -14.47
C CYS A 357 5.01 4.98 -13.43
N ASP A 358 6.25 4.75 -13.88
CA ASP A 358 7.37 4.40 -12.99
C ASP A 358 7.77 5.53 -12.04
N LEU A 359 7.61 6.80 -12.45
CA LEU A 359 7.83 7.96 -11.60
C LEU A 359 6.75 8.03 -10.51
N PHE A 360 5.49 7.74 -10.84
CA PHE A 360 4.41 7.65 -9.84
C PHE A 360 4.62 6.50 -8.84
N ARG A 361 5.22 5.39 -9.31
CA ARG A 361 5.54 4.23 -8.47
C ARG A 361 6.82 4.41 -7.66
N ASN A 362 7.64 5.42 -7.96
CA ASN A 362 8.99 5.57 -7.42
C ASN A 362 9.83 4.29 -7.60
N ALA A 363 9.74 3.70 -8.78
CA ALA A 363 10.28 2.36 -9.09
C ALA A 363 11.81 2.27 -9.12
N THR A 364 12.55 3.35 -8.91
CA THR A 364 14.03 3.37 -8.84
C THR A 364 14.54 3.86 -7.49
N LEU A 365 13.66 4.18 -6.55
CA LEU A 365 14.03 4.84 -5.29
C LEU A 365 15.02 4.02 -4.44
N HIS A 366 14.89 2.70 -4.46
CA HIS A 366 15.60 1.81 -3.54
C HIS A 366 16.78 1.05 -4.17
N SER A 367 16.93 1.09 -5.49
CA SER A 367 18.04 0.46 -6.22
C SER A 367 18.03 0.95 -7.67
N GLU A 368 19.21 1.27 -8.20
CA GLU A 368 19.38 1.66 -9.61
C GLU A 368 19.13 0.48 -10.57
N VAL A 369 19.24 -0.76 -10.07
CA VAL A 369 19.05 -2.00 -10.84
C VAL A 369 17.68 -2.61 -10.53
N GLN A 370 16.63 -1.82 -10.68
CA GLN A 370 15.26 -2.36 -10.70
C GLN A 370 14.84 -2.62 -12.14
N PHE A 371 14.11 -3.72 -12.35
CA PHE A 371 13.46 -4.03 -13.62
C PHE A 371 11.98 -3.64 -13.50
N PRO A 372 11.63 -2.34 -13.60
CA PRO A 372 10.26 -1.90 -13.43
C PRO A 372 9.38 -2.59 -14.47
N CYS A 373 8.29 -3.20 -14.02
CA CYS A 373 7.28 -3.79 -14.89
C CYS A 373 5.99 -2.96 -14.81
N SER A 374 5.98 -1.85 -15.55
CA SER A 374 4.83 -0.94 -15.66
C SER A 374 4.43 -0.73 -17.12
N ALA A 375 3.33 -0.04 -17.37
CA ALA A 375 2.92 0.30 -18.73
C ALA A 375 3.86 1.30 -19.42
N SER A 376 4.64 2.07 -18.67
CA SER A 376 5.66 2.96 -19.25
C SER A 376 6.90 2.19 -19.67
N SER A 377 7.38 1.23 -18.86
CA SER A 377 8.63 0.51 -19.11
C SER A 377 8.50 -0.84 -19.84
N ASN A 378 7.34 -1.50 -19.78
CA ASN A 378 7.17 -2.87 -20.27
C ASN A 378 6.04 -2.98 -21.31
N ASN A 379 6.39 -3.50 -22.49
CA ASN A 379 5.45 -3.62 -23.62
C ASN A 379 4.26 -4.55 -23.32
N PHE A 380 4.45 -5.63 -22.57
CA PHE A 380 3.38 -6.56 -22.22
C PHE A 380 2.46 -5.95 -21.15
N ALA A 381 3.02 -5.28 -20.15
CA ALA A 381 2.24 -4.53 -19.17
C ALA A 381 1.39 -3.44 -19.85
N ARG A 382 1.98 -2.70 -20.80
CA ARG A 382 1.29 -1.70 -21.62
C ARG A 382 0.13 -2.30 -22.41
N GLN A 383 0.34 -3.47 -23.02
CA GLN A 383 -0.73 -4.16 -23.74
C GLN A 383 -1.87 -4.62 -22.81
N ILE A 384 -1.55 -5.13 -21.62
CA ILE A 384 -2.55 -5.53 -20.61
C ILE A 384 -3.39 -4.31 -20.20
N GLN A 385 -2.74 -3.18 -19.91
CA GLN A 385 -3.45 -1.95 -19.55
C GLN A 385 -4.35 -1.44 -20.69
N ARG A 386 -3.87 -1.46 -21.94
CA ARG A 386 -4.67 -1.08 -23.11
C ARG A 386 -5.90 -1.98 -23.28
N ARG A 387 -5.73 -3.30 -23.20
CA ARG A 387 -6.85 -4.25 -23.25
C ARG A 387 -7.84 -4.03 -22.11
N PHE A 388 -7.35 -3.73 -20.91
CA PHE A 388 -8.21 -3.40 -19.77
C PHE A 388 -9.01 -2.11 -20.02
N LYS A 389 -8.37 -1.07 -20.55
CA LYS A 389 -9.02 0.18 -20.98
C LYS A 389 -10.11 -0.09 -22.02
N ASP A 390 -9.77 -0.82 -23.09
CA ASP A 390 -10.72 -1.17 -24.16
C ASP A 390 -11.90 -2.00 -23.65
N THR A 391 -11.67 -2.90 -22.68
CA THR A 391 -12.73 -3.69 -22.06
C THR A 391 -13.73 -2.80 -21.31
N ILE A 392 -13.24 -1.77 -20.60
CA ILE A 392 -14.12 -0.83 -19.88
C ILE A 392 -14.87 0.06 -20.87
N ILE A 393 -14.21 0.54 -21.92
CA ILE A 393 -14.84 1.39 -22.94
C ILE A 393 -16.01 0.66 -23.60
N ASN A 394 -15.83 -0.61 -23.94
CA ASN A 394 -16.83 -1.42 -24.65
C ASN A 394 -17.87 -2.09 -23.72
N ALA A 395 -17.77 -1.93 -22.40
CA ALA A 395 -18.70 -2.54 -21.45
C ALA A 395 -20.07 -1.83 -21.45
N LYS A 396 -21.12 -2.54 -21.03
CA LYS A 396 -22.45 -1.97 -20.82
C LYS A 396 -22.40 -0.93 -19.68
N TYR A 397 -22.81 0.30 -19.95
CA TYR A 397 -22.62 1.48 -19.07
C TYR A 397 -21.16 1.91 -18.88
N GLY A 398 -20.27 1.42 -19.74
CA GLY A 398 -18.89 1.89 -19.83
C GLY A 398 -18.77 3.17 -20.66
N GLY A 399 -17.55 3.45 -21.07
CA GLY A 399 -17.21 4.61 -21.90
C GLY A 399 -15.81 5.13 -21.61
N HIS A 400 -15.34 6.06 -22.44
CA HIS A 400 -14.01 6.65 -22.31
C HIS A 400 -13.81 7.32 -20.95
N THR A 401 -14.76 8.15 -20.52
CA THR A 401 -14.72 8.85 -19.24
C THR A 401 -14.66 7.90 -18.04
N GLU A 402 -15.40 6.78 -18.09
CA GLU A 402 -15.39 5.78 -17.01
C GLU A 402 -14.09 4.98 -17.01
N ALA A 403 -13.52 4.70 -18.19
CA ALA A 403 -12.20 4.08 -18.31
C ALA A 403 -11.10 4.98 -17.71
N VAL A 404 -11.10 6.27 -18.04
CA VAL A 404 -10.17 7.27 -17.47
C VAL A 404 -10.30 7.29 -15.95
N ARG A 405 -11.53 7.42 -15.44
CA ARG A 405 -11.81 7.44 -14.00
C ARG A 405 -11.31 6.19 -13.29
N ARG A 406 -11.51 5.02 -13.88
CA ARG A 406 -11.11 3.74 -13.29
C ARG A 406 -9.60 3.52 -13.29
N LEU A 407 -8.91 3.98 -14.33
CA LEU A 407 -7.44 3.95 -14.40
C LEU A 407 -6.82 4.92 -13.38
N LEU A 408 -7.30 6.17 -13.35
CA LEU A 408 -6.85 7.19 -12.38
C LEU A 408 -7.26 6.87 -10.94
N GLY A 409 -8.25 6.00 -10.73
CA GLY A 409 -8.66 5.53 -9.41
C GLY A 409 -7.56 4.84 -8.60
N GLN A 410 -6.49 4.38 -9.26
CA GLN A 410 -5.30 3.81 -8.62
C GLN A 410 -4.44 4.86 -7.92
N LEU A 411 -4.57 6.14 -8.33
CA LEU A 411 -3.83 7.25 -7.75
C LEU A 411 -4.54 7.84 -6.52
N PRO A 412 -3.79 8.34 -5.52
CA PRO A 412 -2.35 8.20 -5.31
C PRO A 412 -1.96 6.74 -4.99
N ILE A 413 -0.74 6.37 -5.39
CA ILE A 413 -0.13 5.06 -5.15
C ILE A 413 0.37 4.99 -3.70
N SER A 414 0.17 3.84 -3.04
CA SER A 414 0.76 3.57 -1.72
C SER A 414 2.28 3.41 -1.82
N ALA A 415 3.01 3.96 -0.85
CA ALA A 415 4.46 3.77 -0.78
C ALA A 415 4.85 2.28 -0.65
N GLN A 416 5.91 1.88 -1.35
CA GLN A 416 6.51 0.54 -1.31
C GLN A 416 5.51 -0.59 -1.55
N SER A 417 4.60 -0.41 -2.52
CA SER A 417 3.50 -1.35 -2.81
C SER A 417 3.73 -2.25 -4.03
N TYR A 418 4.87 -2.13 -4.71
CA TYR A 418 5.21 -2.91 -5.90
C TYR A 418 6.52 -3.67 -5.70
N SER A 419 6.53 -4.92 -6.14
CA SER A 419 7.70 -5.79 -6.11
C SER A 419 8.58 -5.57 -7.34
N GLY A 420 9.90 -5.44 -7.14
CA GLY A 420 10.89 -5.37 -8.22
C GLY A 420 11.43 -6.74 -8.67
N SER A 421 10.81 -7.85 -8.26
CA SER A 421 11.34 -9.19 -8.51
C SER A 421 11.30 -9.60 -9.99
N PRO A 422 12.40 -10.13 -10.56
CA PRO A 422 12.44 -10.67 -11.93
C PRO A 422 11.40 -11.77 -12.20
N TYR A 423 10.94 -12.48 -11.17
CA TYR A 423 9.90 -13.51 -11.32
C TYR A 423 8.53 -12.93 -11.72
N LEU A 424 8.31 -11.64 -11.47
CA LEU A 424 7.10 -10.91 -11.83
C LEU A 424 7.32 -9.98 -13.03
N ASP A 425 8.47 -10.08 -13.71
CA ASP A 425 8.69 -9.33 -14.94
C ASP A 425 7.95 -9.98 -16.11
N LEU A 426 6.98 -9.26 -16.67
CA LEU A 426 6.20 -9.69 -17.81
C LEU A 426 7.01 -9.82 -19.10
N SER A 427 8.23 -9.25 -19.14
CA SER A 427 9.19 -9.40 -20.23
C SER A 427 9.83 -10.79 -20.24
N LEU A 428 10.02 -11.38 -19.06
CA LEU A 428 10.63 -12.70 -18.88
C LEU A 428 9.57 -13.81 -18.87
N PHE A 429 8.46 -13.58 -18.17
CA PHE A 429 7.43 -14.59 -17.95
C PHE A 429 6.04 -14.15 -18.40
N SER A 430 5.28 -15.11 -18.91
CA SER A 430 3.85 -15.02 -19.14
C SER A 430 3.14 -15.78 -18.03
N TYR A 431 2.35 -15.07 -17.22
CA TYR A 431 1.50 -15.61 -16.16
C TYR A 431 0.18 -14.83 -16.10
N ASP A 432 -0.79 -15.34 -15.35
CA ASP A 432 -2.10 -14.69 -15.17
C ASP A 432 -2.09 -13.73 -13.97
N ASP A 433 -2.14 -12.42 -14.26
CA ASP A 433 -2.06 -11.32 -13.29
C ASP A 433 -3.22 -11.28 -12.26
N LYS A 434 -4.30 -12.04 -12.57
CA LYS A 434 -5.42 -12.23 -11.66
C LYS A 434 -5.01 -12.97 -10.38
N TRP A 435 -4.08 -13.91 -10.49
CA TRP A 435 -3.69 -14.79 -9.38
C TRP A 435 -2.43 -14.30 -8.65
N VAL A 436 -1.53 -13.61 -9.36
CA VAL A 436 -0.29 -13.06 -8.81
C VAL A 436 0.07 -11.80 -9.59
N SER A 437 0.56 -10.73 -8.95
CA SER A 437 0.91 -9.49 -9.65
C SER A 437 2.10 -8.79 -9.01
N VAL A 438 2.70 -7.86 -9.76
CA VAL A 438 3.75 -6.94 -9.30
C VAL A 438 3.29 -6.11 -8.09
N MET A 439 2.01 -5.71 -8.04
CA MET A 439 1.44 -5.02 -6.89
C MET A 439 1.24 -6.01 -5.72
N GLU A 440 1.85 -5.72 -4.58
CA GLU A 440 1.86 -6.55 -3.38
C GLU A 440 0.54 -6.43 -2.61
N ARG A 441 -0.52 -7.00 -3.18
CA ARG A 441 -1.83 -7.11 -2.53
C ARG A 441 -2.32 -8.55 -2.49
N PRO A 442 -3.04 -8.95 -1.43
CA PRO A 442 -3.66 -10.26 -1.38
C PRO A 442 -4.57 -10.51 -2.59
N LYS A 443 -4.33 -11.63 -3.28
CA LYS A 443 -5.12 -12.09 -4.43
C LYS A 443 -6.03 -13.23 -4.00
N THR A 444 -7.08 -13.49 -4.79
CA THR A 444 -7.89 -14.69 -4.60
C THR A 444 -7.02 -15.92 -4.78
N CYS A 445 -7.09 -16.87 -3.85
CA CYS A 445 -6.43 -18.15 -4.02
C CYS A 445 -7.20 -18.99 -5.06
N GLY A 446 -6.54 -19.31 -6.17
CA GLY A 446 -7.04 -20.30 -7.12
C GLY A 446 -6.81 -21.73 -6.64
N ASP A 447 -7.56 -22.67 -7.21
CA ASP A 447 -7.41 -24.12 -6.93
C ASP A 447 -6.29 -24.76 -7.77
N HIS A 448 -5.94 -24.11 -8.88
CA HIS A 448 -4.92 -24.58 -9.82
C HIS A 448 -3.57 -23.89 -9.56
N PRO A 449 -2.45 -24.57 -9.86
CA PRO A 449 -1.13 -23.97 -9.78
C PRO A 449 -1.02 -22.80 -10.75
N ILE A 450 -0.30 -21.76 -10.32
CA ILE A 450 -0.03 -20.57 -11.14
C ILE A 450 1.19 -20.88 -12.00
N ARG A 451 0.99 -20.93 -13.31
CA ARG A 451 2.02 -21.33 -14.27
C ARG A 451 2.77 -20.13 -14.84
N PHE A 452 4.10 -20.24 -14.89
CA PHE A 452 4.99 -19.24 -15.45
C PHE A 452 5.66 -19.80 -16.71
N TYR A 453 5.25 -19.27 -17.86
CA TYR A 453 5.80 -19.64 -19.17
C TYR A 453 6.87 -18.63 -19.57
N ALA A 454 8.00 -19.08 -20.08
CA ALA A 454 9.01 -18.16 -20.58
C ALA A 454 8.54 -17.46 -21.86
N ARG A 455 8.78 -16.15 -21.96
CA ARG A 455 8.38 -15.35 -23.13
C ARG A 455 9.19 -15.67 -24.38
N ASP A 456 10.44 -16.11 -24.21
CA ASP A 456 11.36 -16.44 -25.30
C ASP A 456 10.98 -17.74 -26.05
N SER A 457 10.53 -18.74 -25.30
CA SER A 457 10.37 -20.13 -25.77
C SER A 457 8.96 -20.66 -25.63
N GLY A 458 8.10 -20.02 -24.83
CA GLY A 458 6.76 -20.50 -24.51
C GLY A 458 6.72 -21.72 -23.59
N LEU A 459 7.89 -22.21 -23.15
CA LEU A 459 8.00 -23.38 -22.29
C LEU A 459 7.58 -23.03 -20.86
N LEU A 460 6.90 -23.96 -20.19
CA LEU A 460 6.63 -23.87 -18.75
C LEU A 460 7.97 -23.93 -18.00
N LYS A 461 8.30 -22.90 -17.22
CA LYS A 461 9.55 -22.83 -16.45
C LYS A 461 9.38 -23.27 -15.01
N PHE A 462 8.29 -22.83 -14.38
CA PHE A 462 7.93 -23.23 -13.03
C PHE A 462 6.45 -22.95 -12.79
N GLU A 463 5.93 -23.52 -11.72
CA GLU A 463 4.59 -23.22 -11.23
C GLU A 463 4.60 -22.99 -9.72
N ILE A 464 3.67 -22.15 -9.26
CA ILE A 464 3.51 -21.81 -7.84
C ILE A 464 2.16 -22.30 -7.37
N GLN A 465 2.19 -23.20 -6.40
CA GLN A 465 0.97 -23.72 -5.79
C GLN A 465 0.71 -23.07 -4.45
N ALA A 466 -0.23 -22.12 -4.44
CA ALA A 466 -0.65 -21.48 -3.20
C ALA A 466 -1.70 -22.31 -2.44
N GLY A 467 -2.65 -22.91 -3.16
CA GLY A 467 -3.86 -23.51 -2.60
C GLY A 467 -3.67 -24.84 -1.87
N LEU A 468 -4.50 -25.05 -0.85
CA LEU A 468 -4.69 -26.34 -0.19
C LEU A 468 -5.54 -27.28 -1.06
N LEU A 469 -4.95 -28.31 -1.68
CA LEU A 469 -5.78 -29.38 -2.25
C LEU A 469 -6.49 -30.18 -1.14
N GLY A 470 -7.59 -30.84 -1.49
CA GLY A 470 -8.18 -31.91 -0.68
C GLY A 470 -9.10 -31.48 0.47
N ARG A 471 -9.47 -30.21 0.65
CA ARG A 471 -10.57 -29.84 1.56
C ARG A 471 -11.80 -29.30 0.83
N PRO A 472 -13.01 -29.81 1.15
CA PRO A 472 -14.23 -29.38 0.50
C PRO A 472 -14.42 -27.87 0.66
N ILE A 473 -14.88 -27.27 -0.43
CA ILE A 473 -15.03 -25.83 -0.60
C ILE A 473 -16.30 -25.42 0.13
N ASN A 474 -16.17 -24.61 1.18
CA ASN A 474 -17.28 -23.73 1.56
C ASN A 474 -17.23 -22.55 0.59
N HIS A 475 -18.13 -22.54 -0.40
CA HIS A 475 -18.24 -21.49 -1.43
C HIS A 475 -18.57 -20.10 -0.86
N THR A 476 -18.79 -19.99 0.45
CA THR A 476 -19.20 -18.77 1.13
C THR A 476 -18.03 -17.85 1.53
N VAL A 477 -16.77 -18.34 1.58
CA VAL A 477 -15.62 -17.52 2.02
C VAL A 477 -14.52 -17.47 0.96
N ARG A 478 -14.25 -16.27 0.42
CA ARG A 478 -13.13 -16.02 -0.49
C ARG A 478 -11.81 -16.22 0.26
N ARG A 479 -10.99 -17.18 -0.17
CA ARG A 479 -9.62 -17.38 0.36
C ARG A 479 -8.69 -16.38 -0.33
N LEU A 480 -7.91 -15.64 0.46
CA LEU A 480 -6.90 -14.72 -0.05
C LEU A 480 -5.50 -15.26 0.24
N VAL A 481 -4.59 -15.03 -0.71
CA VAL A 481 -3.17 -15.33 -0.61
C VAL A 481 -2.36 -14.09 -0.91
N ALA A 482 -1.39 -13.78 -0.04
CA ALA A 482 -0.34 -12.80 -0.31
C ALA A 482 0.89 -13.55 -0.81
N PHE A 483 1.53 -13.03 -1.84
CA PHE A 483 2.80 -13.55 -2.34
C PHE A 483 3.90 -12.55 -2.08
N THR A 484 5.07 -13.06 -1.76
CA THR A 484 6.27 -12.25 -1.89
C THR A 484 7.42 -13.03 -2.48
N PHE A 485 8.04 -12.41 -3.47
CA PHE A 485 9.14 -12.96 -4.22
C PHE A 485 10.45 -12.36 -3.74
N HIS A 486 11.49 -13.18 -3.71
CA HIS A 486 12.83 -12.68 -3.54
C HIS A 486 13.22 -11.81 -4.73
N PRO A 487 13.94 -10.71 -4.51
CA PRO A 487 14.39 -9.85 -5.60
C PRO A 487 15.47 -10.47 -6.51
N PHE A 488 16.10 -11.60 -6.15
CA PHE A 488 17.17 -12.22 -6.97
C PHE A 488 17.31 -13.73 -6.80
N GLU A 489 17.10 -14.29 -5.61
CA GLU A 489 17.16 -15.75 -5.43
C GLU A 489 15.87 -16.45 -5.90
N PRO A 490 15.94 -17.74 -6.31
CA PRO A 490 14.76 -18.55 -6.64
C PRO A 490 13.97 -18.97 -5.41
N PHE A 491 13.41 -17.99 -4.72
CA PHE A 491 12.66 -18.14 -3.49
C PHE A 491 11.43 -17.23 -3.48
N ALA A 492 10.28 -17.77 -3.07
CA ALA A 492 9.08 -17.00 -2.83
C ALA A 492 8.30 -17.57 -1.64
N ILE A 493 7.51 -16.72 -1.00
CA ILE A 493 6.66 -17.08 0.12
C ILE A 493 5.22 -16.80 -0.28
N SER A 494 4.33 -17.75 -0.03
CA SER A 494 2.89 -17.49 -0.11
C SER A 494 2.23 -17.66 1.25
N VAL A 495 1.43 -16.68 1.65
CA VAL A 495 0.73 -16.66 2.93
C VAL A 495 -0.76 -16.59 2.71
N GLN A 496 -1.46 -17.62 3.15
CA GLN A 496 -2.92 -17.72 3.08
C GLN A 496 -3.52 -17.50 4.46
N ARG A 497 -4.64 -16.78 4.49
CA ARG A 497 -5.48 -16.71 5.70
C ARG A 497 -6.72 -17.56 5.49
N THR A 498 -6.83 -18.65 6.24
CA THR A 498 -8.02 -19.50 6.30
C THR A 498 -8.68 -19.37 7.67
N ASN A 499 -9.79 -18.64 7.74
CA ASN A 499 -10.50 -18.32 8.98
C ASN A 499 -9.58 -17.65 10.01
N ALA A 500 -9.08 -18.43 10.99
CA ALA A 500 -8.22 -18.01 12.10
C ALA A 500 -6.78 -18.58 12.02
N GLU A 501 -6.46 -19.32 10.96
CA GLU A 501 -5.15 -19.94 10.75
C GLU A 501 -4.48 -19.37 9.51
N TYR A 502 -3.18 -19.12 9.61
CA TYR A 502 -2.36 -18.78 8.47
C TYR A 502 -1.56 -20.00 8.05
N VAL A 503 -1.49 -20.16 6.74
CA VAL A 503 -0.75 -21.20 6.06
C VAL A 503 0.34 -20.51 5.25
N VAL A 504 1.58 -20.82 5.57
CA VAL A 504 2.76 -20.29 4.89
C VAL A 504 3.36 -21.40 4.05
N ASN A 505 3.61 -21.12 2.78
CA ASN A 505 4.31 -22.02 1.86
C ASN A 505 5.61 -21.36 1.40
N PHE A 506 6.68 -22.15 1.38
CA PHE A 506 7.96 -21.77 0.79
C PHE A 506 8.05 -22.38 -0.61
N HIS A 507 8.29 -21.53 -1.61
CA HIS A 507 8.50 -21.93 -3.00
C HIS A 507 9.98 -21.73 -3.30
N MET A 508 10.68 -22.81 -3.59
CA MET A 508 12.11 -22.79 -3.85
C MET A 508 12.46 -23.74 -4.98
N ARG A 509 13.58 -23.47 -5.65
CA ARG A 509 14.15 -24.41 -6.60
C ARG A 509 14.92 -25.50 -5.84
N HIS A 510 14.49 -26.75 -6.00
CA HIS A 510 15.22 -27.93 -5.55
C HIS A 510 15.87 -28.63 -6.76
N CYS A 511 17.13 -29.04 -6.63
CA CYS A 511 17.81 -29.81 -7.66
C CYS A 511 17.99 -31.24 -7.17
N CYS A 512 17.18 -32.16 -7.69
CA CYS A 512 17.40 -33.59 -7.45
C CYS A 512 18.81 -33.96 -7.95
N THR A 513 19.69 -34.37 -7.04
CA THR A 513 21.01 -34.93 -7.34
C THR A 513 21.04 -36.41 -7.02
#